data_AF-A0A9D7R7X4-F1
#
_entry.id   AF-A0A9D7R7X4-F1
#
_cell.length_a   1.000
_cell.length_b   1.000
_cell.length_c   1.000
_cell.angle_alpha   90.00
_cell.angle_beta   90.00
_cell.angle_gamma   90.00
#
_symmetry.space_group_name_H-M   'P 1'
#
loop_
_entity.id
_entity.type
_entity.pdbx_description
1 polymer ?
#
loop_
_entity_poly.entity_id
_entity_poly.type
_entity_poly.pdbx_seq_one_letter_code
_entity_poly.pdbx_strand_id
1 'polypeptide(L)'
;MRKILSSGRMASRTLAFLAASSGMASAQDEKPAQEAPLQRAADAPSIDFARVSRELKGEPTYLSAKPRYALFLFGDRGERRLWISFDKSSSESPLYDVCWVDRDFDLVLGEEGERVAVAPERSGDPQKVELEIGELRVPGENGETTLHTGFTFVVRPDFVLYRLRWRGAQQTLGGYGPDPQSYAKLGTSREEAPIFVPGWDRPFQFEHWMSGVLSRGRENDFKVFVGNRGDRRGAFSCVDQKFLLADEPVQATLIYRDGAGKEQRFLALLRERC
;
A
#
# COMPACT_ATOMS: atom_id res chain seq x y z
N MET A 1 -42.06 31.93 23.67
CA MET A 1 -41.96 33.36 23.29
C MET A 1 -41.16 34.10 24.36
N ARG A 2 -40.24 34.97 23.92
CA ARG A 2 -39.38 35.91 24.68
C ARG A 2 -38.07 35.38 25.31
N LYS A 3 -36.99 35.84 24.66
CA LYS A 3 -35.57 35.90 25.04
C LYS A 3 -35.35 36.71 26.32
N ILE A 4 -34.30 36.36 27.08
CA ILE A 4 -33.45 37.33 27.78
C ILE A 4 -31.99 36.95 27.54
N LEU A 5 -31.24 37.92 27.03
CA LEU A 5 -29.80 37.93 26.76
C LEU A 5 -29.04 38.23 28.06
N SER A 6 -27.85 37.65 28.25
CA SER A 6 -26.79 38.33 28.98
C SER A 6 -25.44 38.07 28.31
N SER A 7 -24.76 39.17 28.03
CA SER A 7 -23.51 39.31 27.29
C SER A 7 -22.33 39.37 28.26
N GLY A 8 -21.35 38.47 28.09
CA GLY A 8 -20.04 38.56 28.75
C GLY A 8 -18.99 39.05 27.77
N ARG A 9 -18.46 40.27 28.00
CA ARG A 9 -17.29 40.84 27.32
C ARG A 9 -16.01 40.18 27.85
N MET A 10 -15.06 39.86 26.97
CA MET A 10 -13.64 39.87 27.35
C MET A 10 -12.76 40.46 26.25
N ALA A 11 -12.07 41.51 26.68
CA ALA A 11 -10.74 42.00 26.31
C ALA A 11 -10.27 41.92 24.85
N SER A 12 -10.34 43.10 24.22
CA SER A 12 -9.51 43.53 23.11
C SER A 12 -8.02 43.54 23.52
N ARG A 13 -7.16 42.84 22.78
CA ARG A 13 -5.71 43.04 22.79
C ARG A 13 -5.29 43.58 21.43
N THR A 14 -4.96 44.87 21.44
CA THR A 14 -4.21 45.57 20.40
C THR A 14 -2.78 45.03 20.36
N LEU A 15 -2.32 44.62 19.19
CA LEU A 15 -0.88 44.61 18.88
C LEU A 15 -0.68 45.13 17.45
N ALA A 16 0.10 46.20 17.37
CA ALA A 16 0.39 46.93 16.16
C ALA A 16 1.53 46.29 15.37
N PHE A 17 1.41 46.41 14.04
CA PHE A 17 2.45 46.60 13.02
C PHE A 17 3.89 46.16 13.33
N LEU A 18 4.34 45.16 12.56
CA LEU A 18 5.74 45.05 12.13
C LEU A 18 5.78 44.81 10.62
N ALA A 19 6.73 45.51 10.00
CA ALA A 19 6.86 45.74 8.58
C ALA A 19 7.16 44.48 7.77
N ALA A 20 6.51 44.36 6.61
CA ALA A 20 6.91 43.44 5.55
C ALA A 20 8.24 43.93 4.96
N SER A 21 9.30 43.13 5.15
CA SER A 21 10.53 43.24 4.37
C SER A 21 10.41 42.30 3.18
N SER A 22 10.36 42.89 1.99
CA SER A 22 10.44 42.23 0.69
C SER A 22 11.88 41.75 0.46
N GLY A 23 12.17 40.52 0.90
CA GLY A 23 13.37 39.80 0.50
C GLY A 23 13.20 39.27 -0.91
N MET A 24 13.91 39.86 -1.87
CA MET A 24 14.09 39.29 -3.20
C MET A 24 14.83 37.95 -3.08
N ALA A 25 14.12 36.85 -3.27
CA ALA A 25 14.73 35.54 -3.44
C ALA A 25 15.41 35.52 -4.81
N SER A 26 16.75 35.47 -4.76
CA SER A 26 17.61 35.13 -5.89
C SER A 26 17.14 33.82 -6.51
N ALA A 27 16.73 33.86 -7.78
CA ALA A 27 16.55 32.70 -8.61
C ALA A 27 17.89 31.95 -8.69
N GLN A 28 18.03 30.89 -7.90
CA GLN A 28 19.09 29.92 -8.09
C GLN A 28 18.67 29.05 -9.27
N ASP A 29 19.55 28.97 -10.27
CA ASP A 29 19.45 28.04 -11.40
C ASP A 29 19.20 26.61 -10.90
N GLU A 30 17.94 26.19 -10.90
CA GLU A 30 17.56 24.80 -10.76
C GLU A 30 18.05 24.08 -12.01
N LYS A 31 19.22 23.46 -11.89
CA LYS A 31 19.77 22.54 -12.87
C LYS A 31 18.68 21.50 -13.19
N PRO A 32 18.20 21.38 -14.44
CA PRO A 32 17.11 20.48 -14.77
C PRO A 32 17.46 19.07 -14.31
N ALA A 33 16.55 18.50 -13.50
CA ALA A 33 16.64 17.12 -13.06
C ALA A 33 16.85 16.24 -14.30
N GLN A 34 17.94 15.47 -14.30
CA GLN A 34 18.29 14.54 -15.37
C GLN A 34 17.09 13.64 -15.69
N GLU A 35 16.50 13.80 -16.87
CA GLU A 35 15.36 13.04 -17.42
C GLU A 35 15.64 11.54 -17.67
N ALA A 36 16.65 10.95 -17.06
CA ALA A 36 17.02 9.55 -17.25
C ALA A 36 16.64 8.71 -16.01
N PRO A 37 15.37 8.26 -15.90
CA PRO A 37 15.14 6.81 -15.92
C PRO A 37 13.79 6.33 -16.49
N LEU A 38 12.93 7.19 -17.07
CA LEU A 38 11.56 6.78 -17.45
C LEU A 38 11.52 5.68 -18.54
N GLN A 39 12.55 5.59 -19.40
CA GLN A 39 12.60 4.59 -20.47
C GLN A 39 12.86 3.15 -19.97
N ARG A 40 13.44 2.94 -18.78
CA ARG A 40 13.81 1.58 -18.30
C ARG A 40 12.63 0.78 -17.79
N ALA A 41 11.57 1.43 -17.30
CA ALA A 41 10.48 0.72 -16.64
C ALA A 41 9.67 -0.15 -17.62
N ALA A 42 9.47 0.30 -18.87
CA ALA A 42 8.52 -0.30 -19.81
C ALA A 42 8.81 -1.78 -20.19
N ASP A 43 10.06 -2.23 -20.09
CA ASP A 43 10.47 -3.57 -20.55
C ASP A 43 10.72 -4.56 -19.40
N ALA A 44 10.45 -4.17 -18.14
CA ALA A 44 10.64 -5.08 -17.02
C ALA A 44 9.63 -6.25 -17.11
N PRO A 45 10.08 -7.52 -17.15
CA PRO A 45 9.17 -8.65 -17.24
C PRO A 45 8.27 -8.72 -16.00
N SER A 46 7.02 -9.13 -16.19
CA SER A 46 6.09 -9.39 -15.09
C SER A 46 6.64 -10.47 -14.15
N ILE A 47 6.42 -10.33 -12.84
CA ILE A 47 6.77 -11.37 -11.87
C ILE A 47 5.97 -12.64 -12.18
N ASP A 48 6.67 -13.76 -12.30
CA ASP A 48 6.04 -15.08 -12.33
C ASP A 48 5.84 -15.57 -10.89
N PHE A 49 4.66 -15.30 -10.33
CA PHE A 49 4.32 -15.65 -8.94
C PHE A 49 4.34 -17.15 -8.68
N ALA A 50 4.18 -18.00 -9.70
CA ALA A 50 4.25 -19.45 -9.54
C ALA A 50 5.68 -19.93 -9.28
N ARG A 51 6.69 -19.12 -9.64
CA ARG A 51 8.12 -19.42 -9.42
C ARG A 51 8.70 -18.76 -8.17
N VAL A 52 7.91 -17.94 -7.47
CA VAL A 52 8.34 -17.33 -6.21
C VAL A 52 8.38 -18.40 -5.13
N SER A 53 9.57 -18.70 -4.62
CA SER A 53 9.75 -19.68 -3.54
C SER A 53 9.01 -19.21 -2.27
N ARG A 54 8.27 -20.16 -1.67
CA ARG A 54 7.45 -19.97 -0.47
C ARG A 54 8.13 -20.47 0.81
N GLU A 55 9.43 -20.72 0.74
CA GLU A 55 10.19 -21.29 1.86
C GLU A 55 10.57 -20.21 2.88
N LEU A 56 10.53 -20.60 4.15
CA LEU A 56 11.14 -19.94 5.30
C LEU A 56 12.21 -20.89 5.85
N LYS A 57 13.37 -20.35 6.21
CA LYS A 57 14.47 -21.10 6.83
C LYS A 57 14.25 -21.33 8.32
N GLY A 58 13.56 -20.41 8.99
CA GLY A 58 13.24 -20.49 10.41
C GLY A 58 11.96 -19.74 10.75
N GLU A 59 11.29 -20.18 11.82
CA GLU A 59 10.05 -19.58 12.31
C GLU A 59 10.10 -19.47 13.85
N PRO A 60 9.41 -18.48 14.44
CA PRO A 60 9.30 -18.37 15.89
C PRO A 60 8.38 -19.47 16.44
N THR A 61 8.41 -19.63 17.76
CA THR A 61 7.35 -20.38 18.45
C THR A 61 6.12 -19.50 18.57
N TYR A 62 5.09 -19.82 17.80
CA TYR A 62 3.81 -19.11 17.81
C TYR A 62 2.97 -19.44 19.04
N LEU A 63 2.23 -18.46 19.56
CA LEU A 63 1.19 -18.68 20.57
C LEU A 63 -0.10 -19.22 19.95
N SER A 64 -0.43 -18.76 18.74
CA SER A 64 -1.54 -19.29 17.95
C SER A 64 -1.19 -20.67 17.41
N ALA A 65 -2.09 -21.63 17.58
CA ALA A 65 -2.01 -22.92 16.90
C ALA A 65 -2.16 -22.83 15.36
N LYS A 66 -2.60 -21.66 14.86
CA LYS A 66 -2.81 -21.39 13.43
C LYS A 66 -2.27 -19.99 13.11
N PRO A 67 -0.95 -19.80 13.01
CA PRO A 67 -0.39 -18.55 12.51
C PRO A 67 -0.90 -18.24 11.10
N ARG A 68 -0.81 -16.98 10.68
CA ARG A 68 -1.14 -16.56 9.31
C ARG A 68 0.04 -15.91 8.63
N TYR A 69 0.01 -15.83 7.31
CA TYR A 69 1.17 -15.42 6.54
C TYR A 69 0.83 -14.39 5.46
N ALA A 70 1.78 -13.51 5.17
CA ALA A 70 1.82 -12.65 4.00
C ALA A 70 3.27 -12.60 3.46
N LEU A 71 3.40 -12.41 2.15
CA LEU A 71 4.69 -12.28 1.48
C LEU A 71 4.72 -10.97 0.67
N PHE A 72 5.77 -10.19 0.85
CA PHE A 72 5.99 -8.96 0.09
C PHE A 72 7.20 -9.12 -0.82
N LEU A 73 7.07 -8.69 -2.07
CA LEU A 73 8.14 -8.72 -3.06
C LEU A 73 8.62 -7.31 -3.35
N PHE A 74 9.92 -7.09 -3.15
CA PHE A 74 10.60 -5.86 -3.49
C PHE A 74 11.59 -6.10 -4.64
N GLY A 75 11.89 -5.02 -5.37
CA GLY A 75 12.76 -5.05 -6.54
C GLY A 75 12.03 -5.30 -7.86
N ASP A 76 12.76 -5.09 -8.96
CA ASP A 76 12.22 -5.09 -10.33
C ASP A 76 11.76 -6.48 -10.78
N ARG A 77 12.16 -7.55 -10.07
CA ARG A 77 11.76 -8.93 -10.35
C ARG A 77 11.22 -9.65 -9.11
N GLY A 78 11.03 -8.93 -8.01
CA GLY A 78 10.57 -9.51 -6.75
C GLY A 78 11.64 -10.38 -6.08
N GLU A 79 12.91 -10.08 -6.33
CA GLU A 79 14.07 -10.81 -5.86
C GLU A 79 14.32 -10.67 -4.35
N ARG A 80 13.72 -9.66 -3.71
CA ARG A 80 13.74 -9.49 -2.25
C ARG A 80 12.38 -9.86 -1.67
N ARG A 81 12.40 -10.84 -0.77
CA ARG A 81 11.21 -11.43 -0.17
C ARG A 81 11.18 -11.06 1.30
N LEU A 82 10.15 -10.33 1.69
CA LEU A 82 9.87 -10.00 3.08
C LEU A 82 8.74 -10.90 3.56
N TRP A 83 9.05 -11.81 4.46
CA TRP A 83 8.05 -12.61 5.13
C TRP A 83 7.46 -11.90 6.33
N ILE A 84 6.14 -12.06 6.49
CA ILE A 84 5.44 -11.62 7.69
C ILE A 84 4.53 -12.75 8.16
N SER A 85 4.71 -13.17 9.39
CA SER A 85 3.79 -14.07 10.08
C SER A 85 2.97 -13.31 11.10
N PHE A 86 1.71 -13.70 11.27
CA PHE A 86 0.76 -13.09 12.17
C PHE A 86 0.40 -14.10 13.25
N ASP A 87 0.45 -13.64 14.48
CA ASP A 87 0.25 -14.42 15.70
C ASP A 87 -0.71 -13.70 16.64
N LYS A 88 -1.03 -14.33 17.77
CA LYS A 88 -1.85 -13.78 18.83
C LYS A 88 -1.01 -13.47 20.06
N SER A 89 -1.35 -12.42 20.78
CA SER A 89 -0.77 -12.10 22.08
C SER A 89 -1.21 -13.06 23.18
N SER A 90 -2.34 -13.75 23.00
CA SER A 90 -2.86 -14.79 23.89
C SER A 90 -3.73 -15.80 23.13
N SER A 91 -3.93 -17.00 23.69
CA SER A 91 -4.81 -18.04 23.11
C SER A 91 -6.25 -17.53 22.91
N GLU A 92 -6.70 -16.66 23.80
CA GLU A 92 -8.05 -16.10 23.84
C GLU A 92 -8.23 -14.87 22.93
N SER A 93 -7.14 -14.30 22.38
CA SER A 93 -7.25 -13.13 21.52
C SER A 93 -8.07 -13.47 20.27
N PRO A 94 -9.13 -12.73 19.93
CA PRO A 94 -9.95 -13.02 18.75
C PRO A 94 -9.25 -12.61 17.45
N LEU A 95 -8.22 -11.77 17.52
CA LEU A 95 -7.52 -11.19 16.37
C LEU A 95 -6.02 -11.53 16.43
N TYR A 96 -5.38 -11.45 15.27
CA TYR A 96 -3.92 -11.52 15.18
C TYR A 96 -3.32 -10.14 15.49
N ASP A 97 -2.99 -9.92 16.75
CA ASP A 97 -2.48 -8.66 17.33
C ASP A 97 -0.96 -8.68 17.57
N VAL A 98 -0.27 -9.68 17.00
CA VAL A 98 1.18 -9.76 16.93
C VAL A 98 1.57 -10.12 15.50
N CYS A 99 2.70 -9.60 15.02
CA CYS A 99 3.33 -10.11 13.81
C CYS A 99 4.86 -10.19 13.99
N TRP A 100 5.48 -11.07 13.20
CA TRP A 100 6.93 -11.18 13.07
C TRP A 100 7.28 -10.81 11.64
N VAL A 101 8.28 -9.93 11.49
CA VAL A 101 8.68 -9.35 10.21
C VAL A 101 10.15 -9.67 9.97
N ASP A 102 10.45 -10.34 8.85
CA ASP A 102 11.79 -10.70 8.37
C ASP A 102 12.56 -9.43 7.93
N ARG A 103 13.04 -8.65 8.91
CA ARG A 103 13.49 -7.26 8.66
C ARG A 103 14.78 -7.19 7.84
N ASP A 104 15.57 -8.26 7.80
CA ASP A 104 16.86 -8.33 7.12
C ASP A 104 16.84 -9.22 5.86
N PHE A 105 15.70 -9.80 5.51
CA PHE A 105 15.45 -10.58 4.29
C PHE A 105 16.24 -11.89 4.24
N ASP A 106 16.58 -12.45 5.40
CA ASP A 106 17.36 -13.68 5.50
C ASP A 106 16.49 -14.95 5.47
N LEU A 107 15.15 -14.79 5.54
CA LEU A 107 14.12 -15.82 5.58
C LEU A 107 14.01 -16.58 6.90
N VAL A 108 14.52 -16.02 7.99
CA VAL A 108 14.37 -16.51 9.36
C VAL A 108 13.46 -15.55 10.10
N LEU A 109 12.34 -16.06 10.61
CA LEU A 109 11.49 -15.30 11.52
C LEU A 109 11.75 -15.71 12.96
N GLY A 110 11.68 -14.75 13.88
CA GLY A 110 11.75 -14.97 15.32
C GLY A 110 12.90 -14.28 16.01
N GLU A 111 13.69 -13.49 15.29
CA GLU A 111 14.87 -12.83 15.84
C GLU A 111 14.52 -11.58 16.66
N GLU A 112 15.51 -11.06 17.39
CA GLU A 112 15.34 -9.85 18.19
C GLU A 112 15.01 -8.64 17.29
N GLY A 113 13.94 -7.91 17.64
CA GLY A 113 13.47 -6.76 16.86
C GLY A 113 12.49 -7.06 15.72
N GLU A 114 12.23 -8.34 15.44
CA GLU A 114 11.25 -8.75 14.41
C GLU A 114 9.82 -8.77 14.90
N ARG A 115 9.63 -8.95 16.21
CA ARG A 115 8.30 -9.00 16.84
C ARG A 115 7.68 -7.62 16.97
N VAL A 116 6.51 -7.44 16.38
CA VAL A 116 5.66 -6.25 16.53
C VAL A 116 4.34 -6.67 17.17
N ALA A 117 3.88 -5.91 18.17
CA ALA A 117 2.60 -6.13 18.83
C ALA A 117 1.82 -4.83 18.95
N VAL A 118 0.50 -4.93 19.01
CA VAL A 118 -0.38 -3.75 19.21
C VAL A 118 -0.10 -3.11 20.56
N ALA A 119 -0.07 -1.78 20.59
CA ALA A 119 0.00 -1.05 21.85
C ALA A 119 -1.26 -1.32 22.72
N PRO A 120 -1.18 -1.27 24.05
CA PRO A 120 -2.31 -1.55 24.93
C PRO A 120 -3.55 -0.66 24.68
N GLU A 121 -3.32 0.56 24.19
CA GLU A 121 -4.37 1.51 23.82
C GLU A 121 -4.97 1.13 22.45
N ARG A 122 -5.84 0.11 22.48
CA ARG A 122 -6.53 -0.41 21.29
C ARG A 122 -7.30 0.68 20.54
N SER A 123 -7.42 0.50 19.23
CA SER A 123 -8.42 1.19 18.43
C SER A 123 -9.83 0.93 19.00
N GLY A 124 -10.73 1.92 18.96
CA GLY A 124 -12.10 1.79 19.47
C GLY A 124 -12.96 0.73 18.75
N ASP A 125 -12.45 0.11 17.69
CA ASP A 125 -13.10 -0.98 16.95
C ASP A 125 -12.54 -2.33 17.42
N PRO A 126 -13.31 -3.16 18.14
CA PRO A 126 -12.85 -4.44 18.68
C PRO A 126 -12.58 -5.50 17.61
N GLN A 127 -12.99 -5.26 16.35
CA GLN A 127 -12.75 -6.15 15.21
C GLN A 127 -11.58 -5.67 14.34
N LYS A 128 -10.81 -4.70 14.83
CA LYS A 128 -9.71 -4.08 14.10
C LYS A 128 -8.46 -4.05 14.95
N VAL A 129 -7.37 -4.51 14.35
CA VAL A 129 -6.02 -4.37 14.87
C VAL A 129 -5.22 -3.51 13.91
N GLU A 130 -4.47 -2.54 14.44
CA GLU A 130 -3.45 -1.81 13.69
C GLU A 130 -2.07 -2.19 14.22
N LEU A 131 -1.21 -2.70 13.34
CA LEU A 131 0.17 -3.04 13.65
C LEU A 131 1.09 -2.03 12.97
N GLU A 132 1.92 -1.35 13.76
CA GLU A 132 2.89 -0.38 13.26
C GLU A 132 4.28 -1.02 13.18
N ILE A 133 4.71 -1.33 11.96
CA ILE A 133 6.03 -1.91 11.70
C ILE A 133 7.09 -0.80 11.67
N GLY A 134 6.71 0.40 11.24
CA GLY A 134 7.57 1.59 11.23
C GLY A 134 8.47 1.66 9.98
N GLU A 135 9.78 1.67 10.20
CA GLU A 135 10.79 1.70 9.14
C GLU A 135 11.08 0.30 8.60
N LEU A 136 11.30 0.21 7.29
CA LEU A 136 11.75 -0.99 6.59
C LEU A 136 12.94 -0.63 5.70
N ARG A 137 14.05 -1.35 5.85
CA ARG A 137 15.28 -1.16 5.09
C ARG A 137 15.44 -2.31 4.11
N VAL A 138 15.29 -2.05 2.82
CA VAL A 138 15.35 -3.07 1.77
C VAL A 138 16.72 -3.01 1.09
N PRO A 139 17.51 -4.10 1.08
CA PRO A 139 18.79 -4.12 0.38
C PRO A 139 18.61 -4.19 -1.14
N GLY A 140 19.19 -3.24 -1.87
CA GLY A 140 19.24 -3.19 -3.33
C GLY A 140 20.25 -4.17 -3.95
N GLU A 141 20.26 -4.27 -5.28
CA GLU A 141 21.23 -5.12 -6.01
C GLU A 141 22.66 -4.57 -5.98
N ASN A 142 22.82 -3.24 -5.89
CA ASN A 142 24.11 -2.54 -5.85
C ASN A 142 24.68 -2.38 -4.44
N GLY A 143 24.06 -2.99 -3.43
CA GLY A 143 24.42 -2.82 -2.02
C GLY A 143 23.88 -1.55 -1.37
N GLU A 144 23.15 -0.70 -2.10
CA GLU A 144 22.44 0.43 -1.51
C GLU A 144 21.18 -0.04 -0.79
N THR A 145 20.94 0.51 0.40
CA THR A 145 19.72 0.21 1.17
C THR A 145 18.69 1.28 0.92
N THR A 146 17.50 0.86 0.49
CA THR A 146 16.34 1.75 0.35
C THR A 146 15.54 1.79 1.65
N LEU A 147 15.30 2.99 2.17
CA LEU A 147 14.47 3.18 3.37
C LEU A 147 13.01 3.44 2.97
N HIS A 148 12.11 2.59 3.44
CA HIS A 148 10.66 2.80 3.42
C HIS A 148 10.17 3.11 4.83
N THR A 149 9.12 3.91 4.96
CA THR A 149 8.64 4.36 6.27
C THR A 149 7.13 4.19 6.41
N GLY A 150 6.60 4.33 7.63
CA GLY A 150 5.16 4.28 7.89
C GLY A 150 4.53 2.96 7.46
N PHE A 151 5.26 1.85 7.58
CA PHE A 151 4.74 0.53 7.26
C PHE A 151 3.76 0.09 8.34
N THR A 152 2.49 -0.09 7.98
CA THR A 152 1.44 -0.53 8.90
C THR A 152 0.54 -1.58 8.28
N PHE A 153 -0.09 -2.38 9.14
CA PHE A 153 -1.19 -3.28 8.79
C PHE A 153 -2.47 -2.88 9.50
N VAL A 154 -3.59 -3.03 8.80
CA VAL A 154 -4.92 -3.12 9.39
C VAL A 154 -5.40 -4.55 9.23
N VAL A 155 -5.54 -5.26 10.34
CA VAL A 155 -5.98 -6.65 10.38
C VAL A 155 -7.42 -6.71 10.89
N ARG A 156 -8.28 -7.38 10.12
CA ARG A 156 -9.66 -7.73 10.48
C ARG A 156 -9.87 -9.24 10.36
N PRO A 157 -10.98 -9.80 10.89
CA PRO A 157 -11.25 -11.24 10.74
C PRO A 157 -11.30 -11.73 9.30
N ASP A 158 -11.72 -10.87 8.37
CA ASP A 158 -12.08 -11.20 7.01
C ASP A 158 -11.13 -10.64 5.94
N PHE A 159 -10.26 -9.69 6.30
CA PHE A 159 -9.24 -9.16 5.40
C PHE A 159 -8.05 -8.52 6.13
N VAL A 160 -6.99 -8.28 5.36
CA VAL A 160 -5.84 -7.48 5.74
C VAL A 160 -5.63 -6.36 4.72
N LEU A 161 -5.34 -5.16 5.22
CA LEU A 161 -4.82 -4.06 4.42
C LEU A 161 -3.44 -3.69 4.94
N TYR A 162 -2.60 -3.15 4.06
CA TYR A 162 -1.34 -2.56 4.46
C TYR A 162 -1.18 -1.15 3.90
N ARG A 163 -0.30 -0.37 4.53
CA ARG A 163 0.15 0.93 4.07
C ARG A 163 1.68 0.99 4.19
N LEU A 164 2.36 1.56 3.21
CA LEU A 164 3.81 1.77 3.21
C LEU A 164 4.12 3.09 2.50
N ARG A 165 4.99 3.93 3.06
CA ARG A 165 5.60 5.05 2.31
C ARG A 165 6.83 4.55 1.57
N TRP A 166 6.67 4.37 0.27
CA TRP A 166 7.73 4.01 -0.65
C TRP A 166 8.81 5.09 -0.67
N ARG A 167 10.05 4.70 -0.35
CA ARG A 167 11.21 5.60 -0.28
C ARG A 167 10.96 6.82 0.63
N GLY A 168 10.13 6.64 1.67
CA GLY A 168 9.72 7.70 2.60
C GLY A 168 8.83 8.79 2.02
N ALA A 169 8.45 8.71 0.74
CA ALA A 169 7.76 9.79 0.03
C ALA A 169 6.30 9.41 -0.29
N GLN A 170 6.10 8.49 -1.24
CA GLN A 170 4.76 8.18 -1.73
C GLN A 170 4.12 7.02 -1.01
N GLN A 171 2.83 7.13 -0.76
CA GLN A 171 2.09 6.06 -0.12
C GLN A 171 1.69 4.99 -1.13
N THR A 172 2.00 3.74 -0.79
CA THR A 172 1.40 2.54 -1.37
C THR A 172 0.44 1.95 -0.33
N LEU A 173 -0.72 1.52 -0.77
CA LEU A 173 -1.69 0.78 0.03
C LEU A 173 -1.96 -0.55 -0.66
N GLY A 174 -2.29 -1.60 0.06
CA GLY A 174 -2.66 -2.84 -0.60
C GLY A 174 -3.53 -3.76 0.24
N GLY A 175 -3.81 -4.93 -0.34
CA GLY A 175 -4.89 -5.80 0.12
C GLY A 175 -6.22 -5.52 -0.58
N TYR A 176 -6.19 -4.76 -1.69
CA TYR A 176 -7.40 -4.43 -2.44
C TYR A 176 -7.78 -5.50 -3.45
N GLY A 177 -9.08 -5.74 -3.51
CA GLY A 177 -9.76 -6.37 -4.63
C GLY A 177 -10.89 -5.49 -5.14
N PRO A 178 -11.61 -5.93 -6.19
CA PRO A 178 -12.69 -5.16 -6.80
C PRO A 178 -13.90 -4.90 -5.89
N ASP A 179 -14.03 -5.66 -4.81
CA ASP A 179 -15.07 -5.48 -3.79
C ASP A 179 -14.50 -5.82 -2.40
N PRO A 180 -15.09 -5.30 -1.30
CA PRO A 180 -14.57 -5.58 0.05
C PRO A 180 -14.46 -7.06 0.40
N GLN A 181 -15.33 -7.92 -0.13
CA GLN A 181 -15.30 -9.36 0.13
C GLN A 181 -14.12 -10.06 -0.55
N SER A 182 -13.59 -9.43 -1.60
CA SER A 182 -12.44 -9.88 -2.36
C SER A 182 -11.11 -9.31 -1.86
N TYR A 183 -11.08 -8.51 -0.78
CA TYR A 183 -9.83 -8.03 -0.19
C TYR A 183 -8.96 -9.18 0.28
N ALA A 184 -7.64 -8.95 0.35
CA ALA A 184 -6.70 -10.02 0.70
C ALA A 184 -7.01 -10.59 2.08
N LYS A 185 -6.96 -11.92 2.17
CA LYS A 185 -6.93 -12.67 3.43
C LYS A 185 -5.52 -13.14 3.69
N LEU A 186 -5.12 -13.15 4.95
CA LEU A 186 -3.85 -13.76 5.33
C LEU A 186 -3.89 -15.28 5.07
N GLY A 187 -2.79 -15.83 4.56
CA GLY A 187 -2.68 -17.24 4.23
C GLY A 187 -2.73 -18.11 5.47
N THR A 188 -3.34 -19.29 5.37
CA THR A 188 -3.37 -20.25 6.50
C THR A 188 -2.12 -21.11 6.57
N SER A 189 -1.31 -21.09 5.52
CA SER A 189 0.03 -21.63 5.40
C SER A 189 0.91 -20.67 4.58
N ARG A 190 2.21 -21.00 4.46
CA ARG A 190 3.17 -20.25 3.63
C ARG A 190 2.79 -20.26 2.15
N GLU A 191 2.31 -21.38 1.65
CA GLU A 191 1.88 -21.59 0.26
C GLU A 191 0.64 -20.74 -0.06
N GLU A 192 -0.25 -20.59 0.92
CA GLU A 192 -1.46 -19.79 0.79
C GLU A 192 -1.24 -18.29 1.05
N ALA A 193 -0.06 -17.86 1.47
CA ALA A 193 0.22 -16.45 1.75
C ALA A 193 -0.06 -15.57 0.52
N PRO A 194 -0.88 -14.51 0.61
CA PRO A 194 -1.00 -13.56 -0.49
C PRO A 194 0.36 -12.91 -0.76
N ILE A 195 0.66 -12.69 -2.04
CA ILE A 195 1.84 -11.92 -2.45
C ILE A 195 1.44 -10.49 -2.73
N PHE A 196 2.08 -9.54 -2.04
CA PHE A 196 1.98 -8.12 -2.34
C PHE A 196 3.23 -7.61 -3.05
N VAL A 197 3.06 -6.63 -3.93
CA VAL A 197 4.14 -5.98 -4.68
C VAL A 197 4.05 -4.47 -4.47
N PRO A 198 4.56 -3.94 -3.34
CA PRO A 198 4.48 -2.52 -3.07
C PRO A 198 5.32 -1.67 -4.03
N GLY A 199 5.07 -0.36 -4.03
CA GLY A 199 5.92 0.61 -4.71
C GLY A 199 5.51 0.96 -6.14
N TRP A 200 6.41 1.64 -6.84
CA TRP A 200 6.15 2.33 -8.11
C TRP A 200 7.29 2.22 -9.12
N ASP A 201 8.25 1.34 -8.88
CA ASP A 201 9.46 1.20 -9.72
C ASP A 201 9.19 0.38 -10.99
N ARG A 202 7.96 -0.07 -11.18
CA ARG A 202 7.53 -1.00 -12.24
C ARG A 202 6.40 -0.38 -13.06
N PRO A 203 6.17 -0.85 -14.29
CA PRO A 203 4.97 -0.48 -15.04
C PRO A 203 3.72 -0.76 -14.24
N PHE A 204 2.88 0.26 -14.07
CA PHE A 204 1.63 0.07 -13.37
C PHE A 204 0.66 -0.79 -14.17
N GLN A 205 -0.12 -1.49 -13.37
CA GLN A 205 -1.27 -2.27 -13.74
C GLN A 205 -2.52 -1.61 -13.15
N PHE A 206 -3.67 -2.12 -13.55
CA PHE A 206 -4.96 -1.64 -13.09
C PHE A 206 -5.74 -2.77 -12.44
N GLU A 207 -6.46 -2.45 -11.37
CA GLU A 207 -7.45 -3.33 -10.76
C GLU A 207 -8.77 -2.57 -10.69
N HIS A 208 -9.85 -3.27 -10.97
CA HIS A 208 -11.18 -2.66 -10.92
C HIS A 208 -11.51 -2.25 -9.49
N TRP A 209 -12.18 -1.12 -9.28
CA TRP A 209 -12.52 -0.63 -7.93
C TRP A 209 -14.04 -0.48 -7.74
N MET A 210 -14.59 -1.22 -6.78
CA MET A 210 -15.99 -1.13 -6.30
C MET A 210 -17.03 -1.05 -7.41
N SER A 211 -16.89 -1.92 -8.40
CA SER A 211 -17.69 -1.88 -9.61
C SER A 211 -18.21 -3.27 -9.93
N GLY A 212 -19.50 -3.37 -10.21
CA GLY A 212 -20.14 -4.61 -10.64
C GLY A 212 -19.73 -5.03 -12.05
N VAL A 213 -20.43 -6.04 -12.57
CA VAL A 213 -20.32 -6.42 -13.98
C VAL A 213 -20.81 -5.24 -14.83
N LEU A 214 -19.95 -4.75 -15.72
CA LEU A 214 -20.33 -3.71 -16.68
C LEU A 214 -21.28 -4.30 -17.73
N SER A 215 -22.42 -3.65 -17.93
CA SER A 215 -23.42 -3.99 -18.92
C SER A 215 -23.28 -3.10 -20.14
N ARG A 216 -23.31 -3.71 -21.33
CA ARG A 216 -23.19 -2.96 -22.58
C ARG A 216 -24.25 -1.85 -22.67
N GLY A 217 -23.80 -0.60 -22.81
CA GLY A 217 -24.65 0.57 -23.01
C GLY A 217 -25.35 1.12 -21.76
N ARG A 218 -24.93 0.70 -20.55
CA ARG A 218 -25.50 1.21 -19.29
C ARG A 218 -24.53 2.08 -18.51
N GLU A 219 -23.34 1.59 -18.24
CA GLU A 219 -22.34 2.29 -17.45
C GLU A 219 -21.51 3.22 -18.33
N ASN A 220 -21.32 4.45 -17.87
CA ASN A 220 -20.50 5.47 -18.53
C ASN A 220 -19.22 5.78 -17.73
N ASP A 221 -19.06 5.20 -16.54
CA ASP A 221 -17.90 5.34 -15.68
C ASP A 221 -17.28 3.99 -15.34
N PHE A 222 -15.96 3.99 -15.21
CA PHE A 222 -15.16 2.82 -14.86
C PHE A 222 -14.06 3.26 -13.90
N LYS A 223 -14.10 2.73 -12.68
CA LYS A 223 -13.15 3.11 -11.62
C LYS A 223 -12.09 2.04 -11.47
N VAL A 224 -10.83 2.48 -11.41
CA VAL A 224 -9.68 1.60 -11.25
C VAL A 224 -8.76 2.11 -10.18
N PHE A 225 -8.13 1.17 -9.48
CA PHE A 225 -6.86 1.41 -8.82
C PHE A 225 -5.72 1.36 -9.83
N VAL A 226 -4.71 2.18 -9.61
CA VAL A 226 -3.42 2.15 -10.31
C VAL A 226 -2.36 1.65 -9.35
N GLY A 227 -1.50 0.73 -9.77
CA GLY A 227 -0.51 0.12 -8.90
C GLY A 227 0.03 -1.19 -9.42
N ASN A 228 0.40 -2.12 -8.54
CA ASN A 228 0.92 -3.43 -8.93
C ASN A 228 0.00 -4.55 -8.44
N ARG A 229 -0.24 -5.52 -9.33
CA ARG A 229 -0.95 -6.75 -9.01
C ARG A 229 -0.03 -7.70 -8.25
N GLY A 230 -0.57 -8.38 -7.25
CA GLY A 230 0.01 -9.60 -6.71
C GLY A 230 -0.30 -10.85 -7.55
N ASP A 231 0.29 -11.98 -7.17
CA ASP A 231 -0.55 -13.01 -6.57
C ASP A 231 -1.86 -13.40 -7.26
N ARG A 232 -2.91 -12.92 -6.63
CA ARG A 232 -4.31 -13.31 -6.79
C ARG A 232 -5.21 -12.09 -6.68
N ARG A 233 -6.50 -12.26 -6.99
CA ARG A 233 -7.52 -11.25 -6.72
C ARG A 233 -7.52 -10.88 -5.23
N GLY A 234 -7.54 -9.59 -4.92
CA GLY A 234 -7.43 -9.10 -3.54
C GLY A 234 -6.02 -8.71 -3.12
N ALA A 235 -4.99 -9.12 -3.86
CA ALA A 235 -3.60 -8.80 -3.55
C ALA A 235 -3.06 -7.60 -4.36
N PHE A 236 -3.93 -6.65 -4.72
CA PHE A 236 -3.50 -5.45 -5.43
C PHE A 236 -2.89 -4.42 -4.47
N SER A 237 -1.82 -3.78 -4.93
CA SER A 237 -1.06 -2.75 -4.23
C SER A 237 -1.19 -1.45 -5.00
N CYS A 238 -2.10 -0.57 -4.59
CA CYS A 238 -2.33 0.71 -5.25
C CYS A 238 -1.35 1.78 -4.75
N VAL A 239 -1.00 2.71 -5.64
CA VAL A 239 -0.28 3.93 -5.28
C VAL A 239 -1.27 5.05 -5.00
N ASP A 240 -0.94 5.95 -4.07
CA ASP A 240 -1.74 7.13 -3.80
C ASP A 240 -1.83 8.02 -5.06
N GLN A 241 -3.01 8.60 -5.26
CA GLN A 241 -3.46 9.31 -6.45
C GLN A 241 -2.57 10.50 -6.84
N LYS A 242 -1.79 11.02 -5.89
CA LYS A 242 -0.80 12.07 -6.12
C LYS A 242 0.39 11.64 -6.97
N PHE A 243 0.48 10.36 -7.35
CA PHE A 243 1.51 9.90 -8.26
C PHE A 243 1.47 10.61 -9.63
N LEU A 244 0.26 10.90 -10.12
CA LEU A 244 0.07 11.48 -11.43
C LEU A 244 0.05 13.01 -11.32
N LEU A 245 0.74 13.72 -12.20
CA LEU A 245 0.69 15.19 -12.26
C LEU A 245 -0.75 15.63 -12.58
N ALA A 246 -1.30 16.59 -11.82
CA ALA A 246 -2.73 16.94 -11.82
C ALA A 246 -3.33 17.12 -13.23
N ASP A 247 -2.53 17.66 -14.15
CA ASP A 247 -2.95 18.05 -15.50
C ASP A 247 -2.57 17.02 -16.58
N GLU A 248 -1.92 15.92 -16.21
CA GLU A 248 -1.49 14.88 -17.14
C GLU A 248 -2.44 13.68 -17.13
N PRO A 249 -3.05 13.32 -18.28
CA PRO A 249 -3.88 12.13 -18.38
C PRO A 249 -3.02 10.86 -18.37
N VAL A 250 -3.52 9.78 -17.77
CA VAL A 250 -2.89 8.47 -17.91
C VAL A 250 -3.41 7.77 -19.14
N GLN A 251 -2.50 7.39 -20.03
CA GLN A 251 -2.81 6.49 -21.11
C GLN A 251 -2.84 5.06 -20.60
N ALA A 252 -4.01 4.42 -20.66
CA ALA A 252 -4.24 3.04 -20.27
C ALA A 252 -4.69 2.22 -21.47
N THR A 253 -4.23 0.98 -21.58
CA THR A 253 -4.76 0.02 -22.56
C THR A 253 -5.68 -0.95 -21.84
N LEU A 254 -6.98 -0.87 -22.12
CA LEU A 254 -7.94 -1.88 -21.71
C LEU A 254 -7.81 -3.09 -22.62
N ILE A 255 -7.45 -4.24 -22.03
CA ILE A 255 -7.41 -5.53 -22.71
C ILE A 255 -8.62 -6.34 -22.26
N TYR A 256 -9.48 -6.76 -23.18
CA TYR A 256 -10.70 -7.52 -22.86
C TYR A 256 -10.99 -8.59 -23.91
N ARG A 257 -11.89 -9.53 -23.61
CA ARG A 257 -12.43 -10.48 -24.60
C ARG A 257 -13.83 -10.08 -24.98
N ASP A 258 -14.12 -10.04 -26.29
CA ASP A 258 -15.47 -9.76 -26.78
C ASP A 258 -16.41 -10.97 -26.65
N GLY A 259 -17.67 -10.82 -27.09
CA GLY A 259 -18.67 -11.90 -27.06
C GLY A 259 -18.33 -13.13 -27.91
N ALA A 260 -17.32 -13.04 -28.79
CA ALA A 260 -16.78 -14.16 -29.54
C ALA A 260 -15.50 -14.75 -28.89
N GLY A 261 -15.10 -14.23 -27.72
CA GLY A 261 -13.91 -14.65 -26.98
C GLY A 261 -12.58 -14.10 -27.51
N LYS A 262 -12.60 -13.21 -28.52
CA LYS A 262 -11.40 -12.63 -29.13
C LYS A 262 -10.84 -11.51 -28.25
N GLU A 263 -9.51 -11.49 -28.05
CA GLU A 263 -8.84 -10.38 -27.36
C GLU A 263 -8.99 -9.09 -28.17
N GLN A 264 -9.39 -8.03 -27.50
CA GLN A 264 -9.53 -6.68 -27.99
C GLN A 264 -8.66 -5.76 -27.14
N ARG A 265 -8.17 -4.68 -27.76
CA ARG A 265 -7.37 -3.64 -27.10
C ARG A 265 -8.01 -2.30 -27.36
N PHE A 266 -8.24 -1.54 -26.31
CA PHE A 266 -8.79 -0.20 -26.38
C PHE A 266 -7.88 0.76 -25.62
N LEU A 267 -7.41 1.79 -26.31
CA LEU A 267 -6.59 2.84 -25.70
C LEU A 267 -7.51 3.89 -25.08
N ALA A 268 -7.41 4.10 -23.77
CA ALA A 268 -8.17 5.07 -23.02
C ALA A 268 -7.24 6.12 -22.40
N LEU A 269 -7.75 7.35 -22.27
CA LEU A 269 -7.11 8.39 -21.47
C LEU A 269 -7.91 8.55 -20.17
N LEU A 270 -7.30 8.21 -19.05
CA LEU A 270 -7.87 8.42 -17.73
C LEU A 270 -7.59 9.87 -17.32
N ARG A 271 -8.65 10.70 -17.35
CA ARG A 271 -8.57 12.16 -17.13
C ARG A 271 -9.07 12.59 -15.76
N GLU A 272 -9.97 11.82 -15.16
CA GLU A 272 -10.64 12.16 -13.92
C GLU A 272 -10.11 11.32 -12.75
N ARG A 273 -10.19 11.91 -11.56
CA ARG A 273 -9.61 11.42 -10.32
C ARG A 273 -10.71 11.28 -9.28
N CYS A 274 -10.83 10.09 -8.70
CA CYS A 274 -11.81 9.74 -7.68
C CYS A 274 -11.29 9.97 -6.26
#